data_AF-A0A813NBU4-F1
#
_entry.id   AF-A0A813NBU4-F1
#
_cell.length_a   1.000
_cell.length_b   1.000
_cell.length_c   1.000
_cell.angle_alpha   90.00
_cell.angle_beta   90.00
_cell.angle_gamma   90.00
#
_symmetry.space_group_name_H-M   'P 1'
#
loop_
_entity.id
_entity.type
_entity.pdbx_description
1 polymer ?
#
loop_
_entity_poly.entity_id
_entity_poly.type
_entity_poly.pdbx_seq_one_letter_code
_entity_poly.pdbx_strand_id
1 'polypeptide(L)'
;MELNTVIEFDKEQSLFYLIDSNTDGSFLIHYLIAHSIRSNTKTFFVTLSQTLSHFKGVQAKLGNLTSFNSCLTNGSLINFDLMTKLSENFLDSDSNEGHLFDDVYEKIGELVKKADSKEKFYLIIDDLSIALLAGVPETCILEFLAKIQSLNDNLCLVVYIQSMLSNPFLISDLSQMSDLYFKIENLSTGYSKEIDGQISIHRLYENLNPKIEKYLYKVNERNVKLFQI
;
A
#
# COMPACT_ATOMS: atom_id res chain seq x y z
N MET A 1 15.49 4.07 -15.52
CA MET A 1 15.52 2.94 -14.58
C MET A 1 14.07 2.45 -14.36
N GLU A 2 13.85 1.15 -14.12
CA GLU A 2 12.50 0.62 -13.80
C GLU A 2 12.26 0.60 -12.29
N LEU A 3 11.01 0.75 -11.88
CA LEU A 3 10.60 0.71 -10.47
C LEU A 3 11.00 -0.60 -9.76
N ASN A 4 11.09 -1.73 -10.49
CA ASN A 4 11.53 -3.03 -9.96
C ASN A 4 12.95 -3.00 -9.34
N THR A 5 13.79 -2.06 -9.76
CA THR A 5 15.17 -1.95 -9.24
C THR A 5 15.27 -1.21 -7.91
N VAL A 6 14.19 -0.54 -7.50
CA VAL A 6 14.15 0.27 -6.29
C VAL A 6 13.56 -0.50 -5.12
N ILE A 7 12.56 -1.35 -5.37
CA ILE A 7 11.78 -1.97 -4.31
C ILE A 7 12.37 -3.34 -3.98
N GLU A 8 12.82 -3.53 -2.74
CA GLU A 8 13.50 -4.73 -2.27
C GLU A 8 12.53 -5.65 -1.52
N PHE A 9 11.85 -6.56 -2.19
CA PHE A 9 10.92 -7.50 -1.55
C PHE A 9 11.59 -8.71 -0.88
N ASP A 10 12.92 -8.79 -0.92
CA ASP A 10 13.69 -9.99 -0.58
C ASP A 10 14.46 -9.91 0.73
N LYS A 11 13.82 -9.41 1.80
CA LYS A 11 14.38 -9.44 3.16
C LYS A 11 13.70 -10.49 4.03
N GLU A 12 14.47 -11.08 4.95
CA GLU A 12 14.01 -12.04 5.97
C GLU A 12 13.54 -11.30 7.24
N GLN A 13 12.71 -10.27 7.08
CA GLN A 13 12.09 -9.53 8.18
C GLN A 13 10.78 -8.88 7.72
N SER A 14 9.91 -8.51 8.68
CA SER A 14 8.70 -7.76 8.35
C SER A 14 9.10 -6.40 7.80
N LEU A 15 8.42 -5.97 6.73
CA LEU A 15 8.68 -4.70 6.08
C LEU A 15 7.43 -3.84 6.10
N PHE A 16 7.58 -2.55 6.35
CA PHE A 16 6.53 -1.55 6.18
C PHE A 16 6.91 -0.53 5.10
N TYR A 17 6.12 -0.53 4.03
CA TYR A 17 6.20 0.42 2.94
C TYR A 17 5.10 1.47 3.06
N LEU A 18 5.51 2.72 3.21
CA LEU A 18 4.61 3.86 3.20
C LEU A 18 4.67 4.54 1.84
N ILE A 19 3.53 4.67 1.17
CA ILE A 19 3.37 5.49 -0.02
C ILE A 19 2.59 6.73 0.38
N ASP A 20 3.27 7.86 0.37
CA ASP A 20 2.72 9.16 0.68
C ASP A 20 2.66 10.01 -0.59
N SER A 21 1.47 10.48 -0.92
CA SER A 21 1.24 11.20 -2.16
C SER A 21 0.51 12.51 -1.95
N ASN A 22 1.12 13.59 -2.46
CA ASN A 22 0.48 14.90 -2.65
C ASN A 22 -0.26 15.01 -4.00
N THR A 23 -0.20 13.97 -4.82
CA THR A 23 -0.77 13.88 -6.17
C THR A 23 -1.33 12.47 -6.41
N ASP A 24 -1.59 12.06 -7.64
CA ASP A 24 -1.96 10.67 -7.92
C ASP A 24 -0.73 9.75 -7.84
N GLY A 25 -0.65 8.97 -6.76
CA GLY A 25 0.38 7.96 -6.52
C GLY A 25 -0.12 6.52 -6.60
N SER A 26 -1.38 6.32 -7.01
CA SER A 26 -2.05 5.00 -7.06
C SER A 26 -1.35 3.99 -7.97
N PHE A 27 -0.55 4.47 -8.92
CA PHE A 27 0.27 3.63 -9.80
C PHE A 27 1.21 2.69 -9.02
N LEU A 28 1.69 3.08 -7.83
CA LEU A 28 2.52 2.22 -7.00
C LEU A 28 1.72 1.04 -6.45
N ILE A 29 0.48 1.25 -6.01
CA ILE A 29 -0.41 0.16 -5.57
C ILE A 29 -0.70 -0.80 -6.72
N HIS A 30 -1.01 -0.28 -7.91
CA HIS A 30 -1.22 -1.13 -9.10
C HIS A 30 0.01 -1.94 -9.47
N TYR A 31 1.20 -1.32 -9.39
CA TYR A 31 2.46 -1.99 -9.62
C TYR A 31 2.73 -3.09 -8.58
N LEU A 32 2.46 -2.84 -7.30
CA LEU A 32 2.68 -3.80 -6.21
C LEU A 32 1.76 -5.02 -6.32
N ILE A 33 0.50 -4.80 -6.69
CA ILE A 33 -0.44 -5.88 -7.01
C ILE A 33 0.05 -6.68 -8.23
N ALA A 34 0.49 -6.01 -9.29
CA ALA A 34 1.04 -6.69 -10.47
C ALA A 34 2.34 -7.46 -10.14
N HIS A 35 3.16 -6.95 -9.21
CA HIS A 35 4.35 -7.63 -8.72
C HIS A 35 3.96 -8.89 -7.93
N SER A 36 3.01 -8.81 -7.00
CA SER A 36 2.60 -9.95 -6.18
C SER A 36 2.02 -11.12 -6.98
N ILE A 37 1.30 -10.80 -8.06
CA ILE A 37 0.77 -11.79 -9.00
C ILE A 37 1.89 -12.47 -9.78
N ARG A 38 2.88 -11.71 -10.24
CA ARG A 38 4.03 -12.24 -10.97
C ARG A 38 4.95 -13.08 -10.09
N SER A 39 5.11 -12.71 -8.82
CA SER A 39 5.89 -13.45 -7.83
C SER A 39 5.11 -14.59 -7.16
N ASN A 40 3.81 -14.74 -7.48
CA ASN A 40 2.90 -15.70 -6.85
C ASN A 40 2.93 -15.62 -5.31
N THR A 41 2.99 -14.40 -4.77
CA THR A 41 3.04 -14.13 -3.34
C THR A 41 1.63 -13.99 -2.78
N LYS A 42 1.34 -14.68 -1.67
CA LYS A 42 0.04 -14.53 -1.00
C LYS A 42 -0.17 -13.08 -0.57
N THR A 43 -1.29 -12.51 -1.02
CA THR A 43 -1.60 -11.09 -0.87
C THR A 43 -2.99 -10.92 -0.28
N PHE A 44 -3.06 -10.21 0.84
CA PHE A 44 -4.30 -9.68 1.37
C PHE A 44 -4.42 -8.21 0.92
N PHE A 45 -5.49 -7.90 0.20
CA PHE A 45 -5.66 -6.60 -0.43
C PHE A 45 -6.89 -5.89 0.11
N VAL A 46 -6.68 -4.85 0.91
CA VAL A 46 -7.72 -4.05 1.55
C VAL A 46 -8.03 -2.85 0.68
N THR A 47 -9.30 -2.72 0.27
CA THR A 47 -9.78 -1.60 -0.55
C THR A 47 -10.66 -0.68 0.27
N LEU A 48 -10.26 0.59 0.33
CA LEU A 48 -10.99 1.71 0.90
C LEU A 48 -11.36 2.76 -0.16
N SER A 49 -10.55 2.97 -1.20
CA SER A 49 -10.79 4.06 -2.17
C SER A 49 -11.38 3.56 -3.48
N GLN A 50 -10.86 2.46 -4.03
CA GLN A 50 -11.29 1.92 -5.32
C GLN A 50 -11.83 0.50 -5.21
N THR A 51 -12.84 0.18 -6.02
CA THR A 51 -13.43 -1.17 -6.02
C THR A 51 -12.50 -2.21 -6.63
N LEU A 52 -12.68 -3.49 -6.28
CA LEU A 52 -11.96 -4.60 -6.92
C LEU A 52 -12.14 -4.60 -8.46
N SER A 53 -13.30 -4.15 -8.96
CA SER A 53 -13.58 -4.02 -10.40
C SER A 53 -12.69 -2.99 -11.08
N HIS A 54 -12.39 -1.87 -10.40
CA HIS A 54 -11.42 -0.89 -10.89
C HIS A 54 -10.03 -1.54 -11.06
N PHE A 55 -9.56 -2.25 -10.02
CA PHE A 55 -8.27 -2.95 -10.07
C PHE A 55 -8.22 -4.02 -11.16
N LYS A 56 -9.30 -4.78 -11.38
CA LYS A 56 -9.41 -5.72 -12.52
C LYS A 56 -9.23 -5.01 -13.86
N GLY A 57 -9.88 -3.85 -14.03
CA GLY A 57 -9.76 -3.04 -15.25
C GLY A 57 -8.32 -2.57 -15.50
N VAL A 58 -7.62 -2.12 -14.46
CA VAL A 58 -6.22 -1.72 -14.57
C VAL A 58 -5.32 -2.92 -14.88
N GLN A 59 -5.49 -4.04 -14.19
CA GLN A 59 -4.70 -5.26 -14.43
C GLN A 59 -4.93 -5.84 -15.82
N ALA A 60 -6.12 -5.66 -16.41
CA ALA A 60 -6.37 -5.99 -17.82
C ALA A 60 -5.52 -5.15 -18.78
N LYS A 61 -5.39 -3.83 -18.53
CA LYS A 61 -4.52 -2.95 -19.33
C LYS A 61 -3.04 -3.32 -19.20
N LEU A 62 -2.64 -3.81 -18.02
CA LEU A 62 -1.29 -4.32 -17.76
C LEU A 62 -1.03 -5.74 -18.33
N GLY A 63 -2.06 -6.41 -18.88
CA GLY A 63 -1.93 -7.76 -19.45
C GLY A 63 -1.99 -8.88 -18.41
N ASN A 64 -2.38 -8.58 -17.16
CA ASN A 64 -2.39 -9.51 -16.03
C ASN A 64 -3.79 -10.06 -15.68
N LEU A 65 -4.84 -9.77 -16.46
CA LEU A 65 -6.23 -10.10 -16.07
C LEU A 65 -6.44 -11.58 -15.76
N THR A 66 -5.93 -12.48 -16.60
CA THR A 66 -6.08 -13.92 -16.40
C THR A 66 -5.43 -14.35 -15.09
N SER A 67 -4.17 -13.97 -14.87
CA SER A 67 -3.44 -14.26 -13.63
C SER A 67 -4.10 -13.63 -12.41
N PHE A 68 -4.58 -12.39 -12.51
CA PHE A 68 -5.32 -11.71 -11.45
C PHE A 68 -6.57 -12.50 -11.04
N ASN A 69 -7.37 -12.94 -12.02
CA ASN A 69 -8.55 -13.74 -11.75
C ASN A 69 -8.21 -15.13 -11.19
N SER A 70 -7.14 -15.77 -11.69
CA SER A 70 -6.64 -17.03 -11.14
C SER A 70 -6.17 -16.89 -9.69
N CYS A 71 -5.49 -15.79 -9.35
CA CYS A 71 -5.07 -15.50 -7.98
C CYS A 71 -6.25 -15.26 -7.03
N LEU A 72 -7.32 -14.63 -7.52
CA LEU A 72 -8.56 -14.49 -6.75
C LEU A 72 -9.25 -15.84 -6.52
N THR A 73 -9.38 -16.68 -7.55
CA THR A 73 -10.07 -17.97 -7.43
C THR A 73 -9.30 -19.00 -6.63
N ASN A 74 -7.96 -18.99 -6.70
CA ASN A 74 -7.12 -19.91 -5.92
C ASN A 74 -6.82 -19.40 -4.49
N GLY A 75 -7.26 -18.18 -4.13
CA GLY A 75 -7.07 -17.60 -2.81
C GLY A 75 -5.66 -17.07 -2.52
N SER A 76 -4.77 -16.97 -3.52
CA SER A 76 -3.47 -16.31 -3.36
C SER A 76 -3.59 -14.78 -3.33
N LEU A 77 -4.64 -14.21 -3.92
CA LEU A 77 -5.03 -12.81 -3.73
C LEU A 77 -6.42 -12.80 -3.08
N ILE A 78 -6.53 -12.24 -1.88
CA ILE A 78 -7.78 -12.11 -1.14
C ILE A 78 -8.09 -10.62 -1.04
N ASN A 79 -9.23 -10.19 -1.58
CA ASN A 79 -9.68 -8.81 -1.40
C ASN A 79 -10.61 -8.69 -0.19
N PHE A 80 -10.39 -7.66 0.60
CA PHE A 80 -11.28 -7.24 1.67
C PHE A 80 -11.77 -5.83 1.36
N ASP A 81 -13.06 -5.71 1.07
CA ASP A 81 -13.70 -4.42 0.83
C ASP A 81 -14.03 -3.75 2.17
N LEU A 82 -13.11 -2.89 2.62
CA LEU A 82 -13.27 -2.13 3.85
C LEU A 82 -14.16 -0.91 3.62
N MET A 83 -14.24 -0.37 2.41
CA MET A 83 -15.12 0.77 2.09
C MET A 83 -16.59 0.44 2.34
N THR A 84 -17.04 -0.73 1.86
CA THR A 84 -18.43 -1.15 2.08
C THR A 84 -18.72 -1.30 3.59
N LYS A 85 -17.81 -1.93 4.34
CA LYS A 85 -17.95 -2.05 5.81
C LYS A 85 -17.95 -0.72 6.53
N LEU A 86 -17.08 0.20 6.12
CA LEU A 86 -17.02 1.55 6.66
C LEU A 86 -18.36 2.26 6.46
N SER A 87 -18.95 2.13 5.26
CA SER A 87 -20.27 2.71 4.96
C SER A 87 -21.41 2.09 5.75
N GLU A 88 -21.36 0.77 6.04
CA GLU A 88 -22.35 0.10 6.88
C GLU A 88 -22.26 0.60 8.34
N ASN A 89 -21.06 0.71 8.90
CA ASN A 89 -20.83 1.27 10.23
C ASN A 89 -21.35 2.71 10.35
N PHE A 90 -21.18 3.53 9.32
CA PHE A 90 -21.72 4.89 9.31
C PHE A 90 -23.26 4.96 9.39
N LEU A 91 -23.94 3.98 8.83
CA LEU A 91 -25.40 3.94 8.81
C LEU A 91 -25.96 3.38 10.11
N ASP A 92 -25.20 2.53 10.81
CA ASP A 92 -25.56 1.98 12.11
C ASP A 92 -25.07 2.89 13.24
N SER A 93 -25.97 3.73 13.75
CA SER A 93 -25.72 4.71 14.83
C SER A 93 -25.26 4.12 16.17
N ASP A 94 -25.33 2.79 16.33
CA ASP A 94 -24.89 2.05 17.52
C ASP A 94 -23.54 1.33 17.30
N SER A 95 -22.90 1.49 16.14
CA SER A 95 -21.66 0.78 15.82
C SER A 95 -20.45 1.46 16.48
N ASN A 96 -19.71 0.67 17.26
CA ASN A 96 -18.43 1.08 17.82
C ASN A 96 -17.41 1.22 16.67
N GLU A 97 -17.05 2.47 16.32
CA GLU A 97 -16.01 2.82 15.35
C GLU A 97 -14.68 2.07 15.60
N GLY A 98 -14.43 1.65 16.85
CA GLY A 98 -13.23 0.92 17.27
C GLY A 98 -13.02 -0.47 16.66
N HIS A 99 -14.03 -1.09 16.04
CA HIS A 99 -13.92 -2.47 15.51
C HIS A 99 -13.65 -2.56 14.01
N LEU A 100 -13.58 -1.44 13.28
CA LEU A 100 -13.40 -1.44 11.82
C LEU A 100 -12.20 -2.29 11.36
N PHE A 101 -11.09 -2.16 12.08
CA PHE A 101 -9.84 -2.85 11.77
C PHE A 101 -9.71 -4.22 12.43
N ASP A 102 -10.55 -4.54 13.43
CA ASP A 102 -10.49 -5.83 14.13
C ASP A 102 -10.81 -6.97 13.16
N ASP A 103 -11.84 -6.82 12.33
CA ASP A 103 -12.19 -7.79 11.29
C ASP A 103 -11.06 -8.04 10.29
N VAL A 104 -10.30 -6.99 9.96
CA VAL A 104 -9.14 -7.08 9.06
C VAL A 104 -8.01 -7.83 9.75
N TYR A 105 -7.73 -7.46 11.00
CA TYR A 105 -6.70 -8.11 11.82
C TYR A 105 -6.98 -9.60 12.04
N GLU A 106 -8.22 -9.96 12.38
CA GLU A 106 -8.62 -11.35 12.59
C GLU A 106 -8.43 -12.19 11.33
N LYS A 107 -8.93 -11.70 10.17
CA LYS A 107 -8.79 -12.43 8.91
C LYS A 107 -7.35 -12.61 8.47
N ILE A 108 -6.51 -11.58 8.64
CA ILE A 108 -5.07 -11.69 8.34
C ILE A 108 -4.42 -12.68 9.31
N GLY A 109 -4.75 -12.61 10.60
CA GLY A 109 -4.28 -13.55 11.61
C GLY A 109 -4.63 -15.01 11.27
N GLU A 110 -5.81 -15.28 10.75
CA GLU A 110 -6.18 -16.61 10.26
C GLU A 110 -5.34 -17.07 9.06
N LEU A 111 -5.05 -16.17 8.13
CA LEU A 111 -4.24 -16.48 6.95
C LEU A 111 -2.79 -16.76 7.33
N VAL A 112 -2.23 -15.94 8.22
CA VAL A 112 -0.88 -16.12 8.77
C VAL A 112 -0.78 -17.44 9.54
N LYS A 113 -1.81 -17.82 10.32
CA LYS A 113 -1.82 -19.11 11.05
C LYS A 113 -1.86 -20.34 10.13
N LYS A 114 -2.48 -20.22 8.96
CA LYS A 114 -2.58 -21.31 7.95
C LYS A 114 -1.34 -21.39 7.05
N ALA A 115 -0.46 -20.40 7.12
CA ALA A 115 0.73 -20.30 6.31
C ALA A 115 1.87 -21.15 6.83
N ASP A 116 2.76 -21.57 5.92
CA ASP A 116 4.06 -22.07 6.32
C ASP A 116 4.92 -20.93 6.87
N SER A 117 5.76 -21.21 7.86
CA SER A 117 6.57 -20.20 8.56
C SER A 117 7.61 -19.48 7.72
N LYS A 118 7.82 -19.90 6.47
CA LYS A 118 8.75 -19.28 5.49
C LYS A 118 8.03 -18.59 4.34
N GLU A 119 6.71 -18.67 4.28
CA GLU A 119 5.95 -18.08 3.18
C GLU A 119 5.86 -16.57 3.37
N LYS A 120 6.10 -15.81 2.28
CA LYS A 120 5.98 -14.35 2.28
C LYS A 120 4.54 -13.92 2.09
N PHE A 121 4.15 -12.88 2.80
CA PHE A 121 2.80 -12.32 2.76
C PHE A 121 2.84 -10.84 2.46
N TYR A 122 1.97 -10.37 1.58
CA TYR A 122 1.74 -8.94 1.38
C TYR A 122 0.40 -8.55 1.97
N LEU A 123 0.39 -7.50 2.80
CA LEU A 123 -0.83 -6.76 3.12
C LEU A 123 -0.77 -5.42 2.39
N ILE A 124 -1.67 -5.19 1.45
CA ILE A 124 -1.73 -3.94 0.68
C ILE A 124 -3.03 -3.21 1.05
N ILE A 125 -2.90 -1.95 1.49
CA ILE A 125 -4.01 -1.04 1.79
C ILE A 125 -3.98 0.12 0.78
N ASP A 126 -5.03 0.26 -0.02
CA ASP A 126 -5.02 1.14 -1.20
C ASP A 126 -5.13 2.65 -0.92
N ASP A 127 -5.84 3.08 0.14
CA ASP A 127 -5.89 4.47 0.58
C ASP A 127 -6.45 4.63 1.99
N LEU A 128 -5.56 4.78 2.97
CA LEU A 128 -5.94 4.91 4.37
C LEU A 128 -6.53 6.28 4.71
N SER A 129 -6.34 7.28 3.85
CA SER A 129 -6.89 8.63 4.05
C SER A 129 -8.41 8.63 4.09
N ILE A 130 -9.05 7.65 3.44
CA ILE A 130 -10.49 7.47 3.47
C ILE A 130 -10.98 7.12 4.88
N ALA A 131 -10.24 6.30 5.64
CA ALA A 131 -10.58 6.01 7.04
C ALA A 131 -10.47 7.26 7.91
N LEU A 132 -9.44 8.09 7.70
CA LEU A 132 -9.28 9.37 8.41
C LEU A 132 -10.42 10.34 8.10
N LEU A 133 -10.77 10.49 6.82
CA LEU A 133 -11.92 11.29 6.39
C LEU A 133 -13.24 10.79 6.98
N ALA A 134 -13.30 9.49 7.24
CA ALA A 134 -14.41 8.86 7.91
C ALA A 134 -14.42 9.04 9.45
N GLY A 135 -13.51 9.84 10.00
CA GLY A 135 -13.47 10.11 11.44
C GLY A 135 -12.74 9.04 12.26
N VAL A 136 -12.15 8.01 11.64
CA VAL A 136 -11.36 7.02 12.36
C VAL A 136 -10.16 7.69 13.00
N PRO A 137 -9.95 7.56 14.33
CA PRO A 137 -8.84 8.22 15.00
C PRO A 137 -7.47 7.79 14.49
N GLU A 138 -6.54 8.73 14.40
CA GLU A 138 -5.14 8.49 14.01
C GLU A 138 -4.48 7.43 14.91
N THR A 139 -4.79 7.45 16.20
CA THR A 139 -4.30 6.46 17.18
C THR A 139 -4.76 5.05 16.86
N CYS A 140 -6.02 4.86 16.44
CA CYS A 140 -6.54 3.55 16.04
C CYS A 140 -5.82 3.01 14.80
N ILE A 141 -5.50 3.89 13.85
CA ILE A 141 -4.72 3.53 12.66
C ILE A 141 -3.30 3.08 13.06
N LEU A 142 -2.59 3.88 13.86
CA LEU A 142 -1.23 3.57 14.28
C LEU A 142 -1.17 2.25 15.07
N GLU A 143 -2.10 2.04 16.00
CA GLU A 143 -2.22 0.79 16.76
C GLU A 143 -2.50 -0.41 15.84
N PHE A 144 -3.40 -0.25 14.86
CA PHE A 144 -3.70 -1.31 13.90
C PHE A 144 -2.48 -1.69 13.07
N LEU A 145 -1.77 -0.71 12.50
CA LEU A 145 -0.59 -0.99 11.66
C LEU A 145 0.54 -1.61 12.48
N ALA A 146 0.76 -1.16 13.71
CA ALA A 146 1.74 -1.76 14.63
C ALA A 146 1.38 -3.22 14.97
N LYS A 147 0.10 -3.50 15.27
CA LYS A 147 -0.39 -4.87 15.51
C LYS A 147 -0.15 -5.75 14.28
N ILE A 148 -0.47 -5.27 13.08
CA ILE A 148 -0.26 -6.00 11.83
C ILE A 148 1.22 -6.33 11.60
N GLN A 149 2.13 -5.37 11.75
CA GLN A 149 3.57 -5.63 11.57
C GLN A 149 4.09 -6.70 12.52
N SER A 150 3.55 -6.76 13.75
CA SER A 150 3.93 -7.78 14.73
C SER A 150 3.38 -9.18 14.46
N LEU A 151 2.51 -9.38 13.46
CA LEU A 151 1.87 -10.67 13.20
C LEU A 151 2.82 -11.73 12.62
N ASN A 152 3.76 -11.34 11.77
CA ASN A 152 4.64 -12.28 11.08
C ASN A 152 5.91 -11.61 10.54
N ASP A 153 7.06 -12.22 10.77
CA ASP A 153 8.36 -11.74 10.30
C ASP A 153 8.53 -11.79 8.77
N ASN A 154 7.62 -12.42 8.01
CA ASN A 154 7.64 -12.44 6.54
C ASN A 154 6.51 -11.60 5.93
N LEU A 155 5.85 -10.75 6.72
CA LEU A 155 4.82 -9.84 6.25
C LEU A 155 5.43 -8.54 5.71
N CYS A 156 5.13 -8.22 4.46
CA CYS A 156 5.32 -6.89 3.90
C CYS A 156 4.00 -6.13 3.94
N LEU A 157 3.90 -5.14 4.82
CA LEU A 157 2.82 -4.18 4.90
C LEU A 157 3.08 -3.04 3.90
N VAL A 158 2.07 -2.73 3.08
CA VAL A 158 2.07 -1.60 2.16
C VAL A 158 0.85 -0.75 2.46
N VAL A 159 1.08 0.52 2.76
CA VAL A 159 0.03 1.50 3.02
C VAL A 159 0.19 2.68 2.08
N TYR A 160 -0.88 3.02 1.37
CA TYR A 160 -0.99 4.29 0.67
C TYR A 160 -1.78 5.30 1.50
N ILE A 161 -1.30 6.54 1.51
CA ILE A 161 -1.93 7.67 2.16
C ILE A 161 -1.73 8.94 1.33
N GLN A 162 -2.72 9.82 1.37
CA GLN A 162 -2.68 11.12 0.74
C GLN A 162 -2.32 12.15 1.83
N SER A 163 -1.09 12.66 1.82
CA SER A 163 -0.64 13.68 2.77
C SER A 163 -1.50 14.94 2.78
N MET A 164 -2.10 15.31 1.65
CA MET A 164 -2.98 16.49 1.58
C MET A 164 -4.26 16.35 2.42
N LEU A 165 -4.67 15.12 2.72
CA LEU A 165 -5.87 14.80 3.48
C LEU A 165 -5.55 14.36 4.92
N SER A 166 -4.26 14.33 5.28
CA SER A 166 -3.78 13.73 6.51
C SER A 166 -3.00 14.74 7.35
N ASN A 167 -2.96 14.50 8.65
CA ASN A 167 -2.17 15.32 9.57
C ASN A 167 -0.67 15.11 9.31
N PRO A 168 0.14 16.19 9.18
CA PRO A 168 1.59 16.06 9.02
C PRO A 168 2.28 15.26 10.14
N PHE A 169 1.75 15.30 11.36
CA PHE A 169 2.28 14.50 12.48
C PHE A 169 2.06 13.00 12.24
N LEU A 170 0.88 12.60 11.78
CA LEU A 170 0.61 11.21 11.40
C LEU A 170 1.55 10.73 10.29
N ILE A 171 1.77 11.54 9.25
CA ILE A 171 2.71 11.19 8.17
C ILE A 171 4.12 11.01 8.72
N SER A 172 4.55 11.88 9.64
CA SER A 172 5.84 11.73 10.32
C SER A 172 5.91 10.41 11.10
N ASP A 173 4.90 10.09 11.91
CA ASP A 173 4.86 8.86 12.70
C ASP A 173 4.90 7.61 11.80
N LEU A 174 4.08 7.58 10.74
CA LEU A 174 4.08 6.49 9.76
C LEU A 174 5.43 6.36 9.04
N SER A 175 6.06 7.49 8.69
CA SER A 175 7.36 7.47 8.01
C SER A 175 8.46 6.89 8.90
N GLN A 176 8.39 7.14 10.22
CA GLN A 176 9.34 6.58 11.19
C GLN A 176 9.12 5.08 11.42
N MET A 177 7.87 4.62 11.34
CA MET A 177 7.53 3.20 11.42
C MET A 177 7.92 2.43 10.14
N SER A 178 8.05 3.12 9.00
CA SER A 178 8.27 2.49 7.70
C SER A 178 9.74 2.15 7.45
N ASP A 179 10.02 1.01 6.83
CA ASP A 179 11.36 0.67 6.32
C ASP A 179 11.67 1.38 5.00
N LEU A 180 10.62 1.62 4.21
CA LEU A 180 10.69 2.27 2.91
C LEU A 180 9.56 3.29 2.77
N TYR A 181 9.93 4.55 2.62
CA TYR A 181 8.99 5.64 2.45
C TYR A 181 9.12 6.25 1.05
N PHE A 182 8.04 6.14 0.28
CA PHE A 182 7.88 6.76 -1.03
C PHE A 182 7.10 8.05 -0.87
N LYS A 183 7.75 9.18 -1.17
CA LYS A 183 7.10 10.48 -1.22
C LYS A 183 6.88 10.89 -2.67
N ILE A 184 5.64 11.00 -3.09
CA ILE A 184 5.23 11.35 -4.46
C ILE A 184 4.71 12.78 -4.49
N GLU A 185 5.32 13.60 -5.34
CA GLU A 185 5.04 15.03 -5.43
C GLU A 185 4.97 15.49 -6.88
N ASN A 186 4.21 16.57 -7.11
CA ASN A 186 4.27 17.31 -8.37
C ASN A 186 5.64 18.00 -8.51
N LEU A 187 6.01 18.35 -9.74
CA LEU A 187 7.21 19.15 -9.99
C LEU A 187 7.04 20.57 -9.43
N SER A 188 8.06 21.07 -8.74
CA SER A 188 8.10 22.44 -8.21
C SER A 188 8.05 23.51 -9.31
N THR A 189 8.45 23.16 -10.54
CA THR A 189 8.43 24.05 -11.72
C THR A 189 7.09 24.09 -12.45
N GLY A 190 6.09 23.31 -12.01
CA GLY A 190 4.81 23.18 -12.68
C GLY A 190 4.72 22.02 -13.68
N TYR A 191 3.71 22.05 -14.54
CA TYR A 191 3.36 20.92 -15.42
C TYR A 191 4.41 20.64 -16.51
N SER A 192 4.69 19.36 -16.76
CA SER A 192 5.49 18.89 -17.89
C SER A 192 4.72 17.83 -18.69
N LYS A 193 4.90 17.81 -20.01
CA LYS A 193 4.34 16.75 -20.87
C LYS A 193 5.13 15.45 -20.75
N GLU A 194 6.42 15.57 -20.48
CA GLU A 194 7.37 14.44 -20.51
C GLU A 194 7.51 13.77 -19.14
N ILE A 195 7.25 14.52 -18.06
CA ILE A 195 7.42 14.09 -16.67
C ILE A 195 6.12 14.37 -15.92
N ASP A 196 5.62 13.37 -15.21
CA ASP A 196 4.36 13.50 -14.46
C ASP A 196 4.59 14.00 -13.03
N GLY A 197 5.76 13.73 -12.46
CA GLY A 197 6.11 14.19 -11.12
C GLY A 197 7.50 13.75 -10.68
N GLN A 198 7.73 13.86 -9.37
CA GLN A 198 8.93 13.39 -8.71
C GLN A 198 8.58 12.39 -7.60
N ILE A 199 9.50 11.46 -7.36
CA ILE A 199 9.42 10.49 -6.27
C ILE A 199 10.72 10.56 -5.47
N SER A 200 10.58 10.73 -4.15
CA SER A 200 11.68 10.61 -3.20
C SER A 200 11.53 9.29 -2.44
N ILE A 201 12.63 8.57 -2.28
CA ILE A 201 12.64 7.21 -1.74
C ILE A 201 13.58 7.24 -0.55
N HIS A 202 12.99 7.10 0.63
CA HIS A 202 13.68 7.16 1.90
C HIS A 202 13.83 5.74 2.43
N ARG A 203 15.08 5.29 2.58
CA ARG A 203 15.41 3.97 3.13
C ARG A 203 15.89 4.15 4.56
N LEU A 204 15.23 3.48 5.50
CA LEU A 204 15.55 3.56 6.93
C LEU A 204 16.42 2.37 7.41
N TYR A 205 17.00 1.59 6.50
CA TYR A 205 17.85 0.43 6.83
C TYR A 205 19.19 0.81 7.51
N GLU A 206 19.39 0.23 8.69
CA GLU A 206 20.63 -0.10 9.42
C GLU A 206 21.71 0.97 9.68
N ASN A 207 21.66 2.14 9.03
CA ASN A 207 22.63 3.21 9.23
C ASN A 207 21.92 4.48 9.70
N LEU A 208 22.52 5.14 10.70
CA LEU A 208 22.10 6.43 11.27
C LEU A 208 21.96 7.58 10.24
N ASN A 209 22.26 7.33 8.96
CA ASN A 209 22.14 8.25 7.85
C ASN A 209 21.10 7.73 6.84
N PRO A 210 19.84 8.20 6.89
CA PRO A 210 18.82 7.84 5.91
C PRO A 210 19.30 8.20 4.50
N LYS A 211 19.33 7.22 3.60
CA LYS A 211 19.66 7.46 2.18
C LYS A 211 18.38 7.88 1.48
N ILE A 212 18.39 9.10 0.93
CA ILE A 212 17.29 9.64 0.13
C ILE A 212 17.72 9.60 -1.34
N GLU A 213 17.01 8.80 -2.13
CA GLU A 213 17.16 8.75 -3.57
C GLU A 213 16.00 9.51 -4.21
N LYS A 214 16.29 10.39 -5.17
CA LYS A 214 15.27 11.19 -5.84
C LYS A 214 15.25 10.88 -7.32
N TYR A 215 14.04 10.79 -7.87
CA TYR A 215 13.82 10.51 -9.29
C TYR A 215 12.66 11.36 -9.80
N LEU A 216 12.72 11.71 -11.08
CA LEU A 216 11.54 12.09 -11.84
C LEU A 216 10.85 10.82 -12.33
N TYR A 217 9.53 10.83 -12.43
CA TYR A 217 8.78 9.70 -12.97
C TYR A 217 7.88 10.08 -14.15
N LYS A 218 7.67 9.11 -15.03
CA LYS A 218 6.68 9.16 -16.12
C LYS A 218 5.89 7.86 -16.14
N VAL A 219 4.60 7.97 -15.90
CA VAL A 219 3.62 6.89 -16.01
C VAL A 219 3.23 6.75 -17.47
N ASN A 220 3.53 5.58 -18.04
CA ASN A 220 3.06 5.17 -19.35
C ASN A 220 1.91 4.16 -19.18
N GLU A 221 1.25 3.79 -20.27
CA GLU A 221 0.10 2.88 -20.23
C GLU A 221 0.38 1.53 -19.51
N ARG A 222 1.62 1.04 -19.55
CA ARG A 222 2.00 -0.28 -19.02
C ARG A 222 3.18 -0.29 -18.05
N ASN A 223 3.88 0.83 -17.88
CA ASN A 223 5.06 0.89 -17.02
C ASN A 223 5.29 2.30 -16.47
N VAL A 224 6.14 2.38 -15.46
CA VAL A 224 6.61 3.64 -14.89
C VAL A 224 8.11 3.74 -15.14
N LYS A 225 8.53 4.83 -15.78
CA LYS A 225 9.94 5.14 -16.02
C LYS A 225 10.44 6.10 -14.97
N LEU A 226 11.60 5.79 -14.38
CA LEU A 226 12.31 6.66 -13.44
C LEU A 226 13.55 7.27 -14.10
N PHE A 227 13.76 8.56 -13.86
CA PHE A 227 14.91 9.35 -14.31
C PHE A 227 15.64 9.91 -13.09
N GLN A 228 16.93 9.63 -12.96
CA GLN A 228 17.73 10.06 -11.82
C GLN A 228 17.98 11.58 -11.87
N ILE A 229 17.97 12.22 -10.70
CA ILE A 229 18.30 13.64 -10.51
C ILE A 229 19.39 13.83 -9.46
#